data_AF-A0A6I1FQL0-F1
#
_entry.id   AF-A0A6I1FQL0-F1
#
_cell.length_a   1.000
_cell.length_b   1.000
_cell.length_c   1.000
_cell.angle_alpha   90.00
_cell.angle_beta   90.00
_cell.angle_gamma   90.00
#
_symmetry.space_group_name_H-M   'P 1'
#
loop_
_entity.id
_entity.type
_entity.pdbx_description
1 polymer ?
#
loop_
_entity_poly.entity_id
_entity_poly.type
_entity_poly.pdbx_seq_one_letter_code
_entity_poly.pdbx_strand_id
1 'polypeptide(L)'
;MIKEFGEQMLFINPPVFLERVSKAFNERGYSFKAAPVFYDDYSVNSSKRLESYMKMDNDIHFWKDKFYENQKEFRIVITDLEIGEPLVINIGDIADISKQFKASEFFSDRFQLHLRK
;
A
#
# COMPACT_ATOMS: atom_id res chain seq x y z
N MET A 1 19.07 5.76 -4.81
CA MET A 1 18.30 4.57 -4.42
C MET A 1 18.68 4.10 -3.02
N ILE A 2 19.91 3.63 -2.74
CA ILE A 2 20.30 3.19 -1.38
C ILE A 2 20.14 4.29 -0.31
N LYS A 3 20.44 5.56 -0.62
CA LYS A 3 20.37 6.67 0.35
C LYS A 3 18.99 6.91 0.99
N GLU A 4 17.91 6.47 0.35
CA GLU A 4 16.54 6.65 0.86
C GLU A 4 16.08 5.48 1.73
N PHE A 5 16.80 4.35 1.69
CA PHE A 5 16.56 3.21 2.56
C PHE A 5 17.54 3.25 3.74
N GLY A 6 17.07 2.85 4.92
CA GLY A 6 17.97 2.59 6.05
C GLY A 6 18.91 1.42 5.77
N GLU A 7 19.73 1.03 6.76
CA GLU A 7 20.64 -0.11 6.60
C GLU A 7 19.89 -1.44 6.35
N GLN A 8 18.68 -1.55 6.89
CA GLN A 8 17.86 -2.77 6.89
C GLN A 8 16.60 -2.56 6.04
N MET A 9 16.19 -3.63 5.36
CA MET A 9 14.99 -3.69 4.54
C MET A 9 14.21 -4.96 4.84
N LEU A 10 12.88 -4.90 4.78
CA LEU A 10 11.99 -6.06 4.85
C LEU A 10 11.28 -6.22 3.52
N PHE A 11 11.49 -7.35 2.85
CA PHE A 11 10.66 -7.77 1.73
C PHE A 11 9.50 -8.59 2.28
N ILE A 12 8.27 -8.26 1.91
CA ILE A 12 7.06 -8.96 2.34
C ILE A 12 6.34 -9.46 1.10
N ASN A 13 5.86 -10.71 1.10
CA ASN A 13 5.03 -11.26 0.04
C ASN A 13 3.68 -10.50 -0.03
N PRO A 14 3.44 -9.65 -1.04
CA PRO A 14 2.30 -8.72 -0.99
C PRO A 14 0.92 -9.39 -1.03
N PRO A 15 0.65 -10.41 -1.89
CA PRO A 15 -0.61 -11.14 -1.86
C PRO A 15 -0.99 -11.70 -0.48
N VAL A 16 -0.06 -12.39 0.19
CA VAL A 16 -0.35 -13.04 1.49
C VAL A 16 -0.50 -11.99 2.60
N PHE A 17 0.28 -10.90 2.52
CA PHE A 17 0.11 -9.77 3.44
C PHE A 17 -1.28 -9.14 3.32
N LEU A 18 -1.74 -8.85 2.09
CA LEU A 18 -3.06 -8.28 1.85
C LEU A 18 -4.19 -9.23 2.28
N GLU A 19 -4.01 -10.54 2.08
CA GLU A 19 -4.96 -11.56 2.57
C GLU A 19 -5.08 -11.52 4.10
N ARG A 20 -3.96 -11.44 4.83
CA ARG A 20 -3.97 -11.36 6.31
C ARG A 20 -4.62 -10.07 6.80
N VAL A 21 -4.33 -8.93 6.17
CA VAL A 21 -4.97 -7.65 6.48
C VAL A 21 -6.48 -7.75 6.22
N SER A 22 -6.88 -8.25 5.05
CA SER A 22 -8.29 -8.42 4.68
C SER A 22 -9.02 -9.32 5.67
N LYS A 23 -8.44 -10.46 6.05
CA LYS A 23 -9.00 -11.36 7.05
C LYS A 23 -9.21 -10.65 8.38
N ALA A 24 -8.20 -9.95 8.88
CA ALA A 24 -8.27 -9.23 10.15
C ALA A 24 -9.32 -8.10 10.15
N PHE A 25 -9.55 -7.47 9.00
CA PHE A 25 -10.57 -6.42 8.83
C PHE A 25 -11.98 -7.04 8.76
N ASN A 26 -12.15 -8.11 7.99
CA ASN A 26 -13.41 -8.84 7.85
C ASN A 26 -13.88 -9.44 9.18
N GLU A 27 -12.96 -10.00 9.99
CA GLU A 27 -13.28 -10.54 11.33
C GLU A 27 -13.81 -9.46 12.30
N ARG A 28 -13.48 -8.18 12.05
CA ARG A 28 -13.97 -7.03 12.82
C ARG A 28 -15.18 -6.36 12.17
N GLY A 29 -15.61 -6.83 10.99
CA GLY A 29 -16.72 -6.27 10.23
C GLY A 29 -16.40 -4.93 9.55
N TYR A 30 -15.13 -4.65 9.23
CA TYR A 30 -14.74 -3.41 8.55
C TYR A 30 -14.80 -3.55 7.04
N SER A 31 -15.38 -2.55 6.39
CA SER A 31 -15.31 -2.35 4.94
C SER A 31 -14.04 -1.58 4.59
N PHE A 32 -13.33 -2.04 3.57
CA PHE A 32 -12.10 -1.38 3.14
C PHE A 32 -11.88 -1.48 1.64
N LYS A 33 -11.05 -0.57 1.13
CA LYS A 33 -10.53 -0.60 -0.25
C LYS A 33 -9.01 -0.61 -0.21
N ALA A 34 -8.39 -1.39 -1.10
CA ALA A 34 -6.94 -1.46 -1.25
C ALA A 34 -6.56 -1.31 -2.72
N ALA A 35 -5.73 -0.33 -3.05
CA ALA A 35 -5.38 -0.02 -4.43
C ALA A 35 -4.09 0.83 -4.54
N PRO A 36 -3.39 0.78 -5.69
CA PRO A 36 -2.36 1.75 -6.00
C PRO A 36 -2.94 3.17 -6.07
N VAL A 37 -2.11 4.16 -5.74
CA VAL A 37 -2.47 5.57 -5.88
C VAL A 37 -2.38 6.01 -7.34
N PHE A 38 -3.40 6.70 -7.80
CA PHE A 38 -3.44 7.38 -9.09
C PHE A 38 -2.83 8.77 -8.95
N TYR A 39 -1.86 9.06 -9.81
CA TYR A 39 -1.16 10.34 -9.85
C TYR A 39 -1.66 11.16 -11.02
N ASP A 40 -2.06 12.39 -10.75
CA ASP A 40 -2.63 13.28 -11.76
C ASP A 40 -2.20 14.73 -11.54
N ASP A 41 -2.19 15.53 -12.59
CA ASP A 41 -1.82 16.93 -12.51
C ASP A 41 -3.00 17.74 -11.92
N TYR A 42 -2.83 18.30 -10.72
CA TYR A 42 -3.90 19.06 -10.07
C TYR A 42 -3.98 20.51 -10.56
N SER A 43 -3.02 20.97 -11.37
CA SER A 43 -3.07 22.30 -12.01
C SER A 43 -4.07 22.35 -13.18
N VAL A 44 -4.53 21.19 -13.66
CA VAL A 44 -5.49 21.07 -14.76
C VAL A 44 -6.72 20.27 -14.37
N ASN A 45 -7.83 20.53 -15.07
CA ASN A 45 -9.05 19.75 -14.93
C ASN A 45 -8.87 18.35 -15.55
N SER A 46 -9.30 17.33 -14.82
CA SER A 46 -9.20 15.94 -15.23
C SER A 46 -10.58 15.29 -15.18
N SER A 47 -11.08 14.83 -16.32
CA SER A 47 -12.38 14.16 -16.41
C SER A 47 -12.42 12.90 -15.56
N LYS A 48 -11.34 12.10 -15.58
CA LYS A 48 -11.23 10.88 -14.77
C LYS A 48 -11.32 11.17 -13.26
N ARG A 49 -10.61 12.19 -12.80
CA ARG A 49 -10.62 12.60 -11.39
C ARG A 49 -11.99 13.16 -10.98
N LEU A 50 -12.59 13.99 -11.83
CA LEU A 50 -13.93 14.52 -11.61
C LEU A 50 -14.99 13.41 -11.56
N GLU A 51 -14.97 12.48 -12.51
CA GLU A 51 -15.86 11.31 -12.53
C GLU A 51 -15.70 10.46 -11.27
N SER A 52 -14.46 10.25 -10.81
CA SER A 52 -14.17 9.51 -9.59
C SER A 52 -14.79 10.18 -8.36
N TYR A 53 -14.75 11.51 -8.27
CA TYR A 53 -15.37 12.24 -7.16
C TYR A 53 -16.90 12.24 -7.24
N MET A 54 -17.46 12.32 -8.45
CA MET A 54 -18.91 12.32 -8.66
C MET A 54 -19.56 10.97 -8.33
N LYS A 55 -18.84 9.87 -8.51
CA LYS A 55 -19.34 8.53 -8.19
C LYS A 55 -19.52 8.28 -6.68
N MET A 56 -19.00 9.16 -5.83
CA MET A 56 -18.95 8.99 -4.36
C MET A 56 -18.36 7.66 -3.89
N ASP A 57 -17.68 6.94 -4.77
CA ASP A 57 -16.81 5.84 -4.38
C ASP A 57 -15.65 6.44 -3.60
N ASN A 58 -15.17 5.72 -2.57
CA ASN A 58 -14.07 6.11 -1.67
C ASN A 58 -12.70 6.28 -2.38
N ASP A 59 -12.72 6.53 -3.68
CA ASP A 59 -11.60 6.60 -4.61
C ASP A 59 -10.82 7.90 -4.45
N ILE A 60 -11.43 8.92 -3.84
CA ILE A 60 -10.74 10.16 -3.48
C ILE A 60 -9.48 9.92 -2.64
N HIS A 61 -9.50 8.89 -1.79
CA HIS A 61 -8.37 8.50 -0.96
C HIS A 61 -7.21 7.88 -1.77
N PHE A 62 -7.38 7.65 -3.07
CA PHE A 62 -6.40 7.06 -3.96
C PHE A 62 -5.92 8.03 -5.03
N TRP A 63 -6.33 9.30 -5.02
CA TRP A 63 -5.77 10.32 -5.90
C TRP A 63 -4.69 11.13 -5.18
N LYS A 64 -3.60 11.42 -5.89
CA LYS A 64 -2.53 12.30 -5.41
C LYS A 64 -2.01 13.16 -6.56
N ASP A 65 -1.50 14.34 -6.21
CA ASP A 65 -0.86 15.21 -7.20
C ASP A 65 0.40 14.54 -7.77
N LYS A 66 0.60 14.72 -9.08
CA LYS A 66 1.71 14.16 -9.86
C LYS A 66 3.09 14.54 -9.32
N PHE A 67 3.24 15.66 -8.62
CA PHE A 67 4.46 16.04 -7.92
C PHE A 67 5.00 14.92 -7.02
N TYR A 68 4.12 14.10 -6.44
CA TYR A 68 4.48 13.01 -5.53
C TYR A 68 4.58 11.62 -6.21
N GLU A 69 4.58 11.56 -7.55
CA GLU A 69 4.57 10.31 -8.30
C GLU A 69 5.78 9.40 -7.98
N ASN A 70 6.90 9.98 -7.53
CA ASN A 70 8.08 9.25 -7.11
C ASN A 70 7.85 8.31 -5.92
N GLN A 71 6.81 8.53 -5.11
CA GLN A 71 6.53 7.72 -3.92
C GLN A 71 5.93 6.35 -4.25
N LYS A 72 5.28 6.19 -5.41
CA LYS A 72 4.69 4.93 -5.91
C LYS A 72 3.89 4.16 -4.84
N GLU A 73 2.91 4.85 -4.25
CA GLU A 73 2.13 4.37 -3.11
C GLU A 73 1.10 3.29 -3.46
N PHE A 74 0.89 2.37 -2.51
CA PHE A 74 -0.27 1.50 -2.41
C PHE A 74 -0.97 1.80 -1.08
N ARG A 75 -2.29 2.03 -1.11
CA ARG A 75 -3.08 2.41 0.08
C ARG A 75 -4.08 1.32 0.45
N ILE A 76 -4.36 1.23 1.74
CA ILE A 76 -5.45 0.45 2.32
C ILE A 76 -6.26 1.43 3.16
N VAL A 77 -7.55 1.58 2.85
CA VAL A 77 -8.43 2.59 3.45
C VAL A 77 -9.67 1.89 3.99
N ILE A 78 -9.94 2.04 5.29
CA ILE A 78 -11.20 1.62 5.91
C ILE A 78 -12.25 2.70 5.60
N THR A 79 -13.42 2.30 5.13
CA THR A 79 -14.39 3.20 4.49
C THR A 79 -15.68 3.40 5.27
N ASP A 80 -15.87 2.66 6.36
CA ASP A 80 -17.11 2.62 7.14
C ASP A 80 -16.87 2.88 8.64
N LEU A 81 -15.70 3.43 8.97
CA LEU A 81 -15.32 3.70 10.36
C LEU A 81 -14.74 5.11 10.50
N GLU A 82 -15.37 5.90 11.37
CA GLU A 82 -14.81 7.15 11.86
C GLU A 82 -14.09 6.86 13.19
N ILE A 83 -12.83 7.25 13.30
CA ILE A 83 -12.01 7.00 14.49
C ILE A 83 -11.46 8.31 15.06
N GLY A 84 -11.61 8.50 16.37
CA GLY A 84 -10.93 9.58 17.12
C GLY A 84 -9.56 9.16 17.66
N GLU A 85 -9.30 7.85 17.73
CA GLU A 85 -8.08 7.26 18.27
C GLU A 85 -7.45 6.30 17.24
N PRO A 86 -6.13 6.06 17.28
CA PRO A 86 -5.47 5.14 16.36
C PRO A 86 -6.01 3.72 16.44
N LEU A 87 -6.37 3.17 15.28
CA LEU A 87 -6.84 1.79 15.17
C LEU A 87 -5.65 0.82 15.17
N VAL A 88 -5.59 -0.07 16.16
CA VAL A 88 -4.56 -1.11 16.28
C VAL A 88 -5.16 -2.47 15.94
N ILE A 89 -4.69 -3.07 14.85
CA ILE A 89 -5.19 -4.37 14.35
C ILE A 89 -4.04 -5.38 14.34
N ASN A 90 -4.25 -6.50 15.03
CA ASN A 90 -3.36 -7.64 14.95
C ASN A 90 -3.65 -8.45 13.67
N ILE A 91 -2.66 -8.56 12.78
CA ILE A 91 -2.71 -9.35 11.53
C ILE A 91 -1.95 -10.68 11.63
N GLY A 92 -1.45 -11.01 12.83
CA GLY A 92 -0.59 -12.17 13.09
C GLY A 92 0.90 -11.88 12.87
N ASP A 93 1.72 -12.89 13.17
CA ASP A 93 3.14 -12.89 12.79
C ASP A 93 3.27 -12.88 11.26
N ILE A 94 4.28 -12.19 10.73
CA ILE A 94 4.57 -12.10 9.30
C ILE A 94 5.95 -12.65 8.95
N ALA A 95 6.68 -13.26 9.90
CA ALA A 95 8.02 -13.80 9.67
C ALA A 95 8.07 -14.85 8.56
N ASP A 96 6.99 -15.62 8.36
CA ASP A 96 6.89 -16.64 7.32
C ASP A 96 6.67 -16.08 5.91
N ILE A 97 6.16 -14.86 5.81
CA ILE A 97 5.91 -14.15 4.53
C ILE A 97 6.91 -13.02 4.29
N SER A 98 7.89 -12.86 5.18
CA SER A 98 8.83 -11.75 5.15
C SER A 98 10.26 -12.23 5.16
N LYS A 99 11.13 -11.48 4.48
CA LYS A 99 12.57 -11.72 4.50
C LYS A 99 13.29 -10.41 4.74
N GLN A 100 14.09 -10.38 5.80
CA GLN A 100 14.96 -9.24 6.11
C GLN A 100 16.22 -9.30 5.25
N PHE A 101 16.66 -8.14 4.79
CA PHE A 101 17.87 -7.93 4.01
C PHE A 101 18.61 -6.69 4.51
N LYS A 102 19.92 -6.64 4.26
CA LYS A 102 20.60 -5.35 4.18
C LYS A 102 20.16 -4.65 2.90
N ALA A 103 19.87 -3.36 2.96
CA ALA A 103 19.46 -2.60 1.78
C ALA A 103 20.53 -2.68 0.67
N SER A 104 21.81 -2.65 1.05
CA SER A 104 22.94 -2.80 0.12
C SER A 104 22.98 -4.15 -0.59
N GLU A 105 22.50 -5.23 0.04
CA GLU A 105 22.43 -6.56 -0.58
C GLU A 105 21.24 -6.66 -1.53
N PHE A 106 20.09 -6.10 -1.14
CA PHE A 106 18.88 -6.09 -1.97
C PHE A 106 19.08 -5.32 -3.28
N PHE A 107 19.73 -4.15 -3.22
CA PHE A 107 20.04 -3.32 -4.40
C PHE A 107 21.35 -3.71 -5.11
N SER A 108 21.91 -4.89 -4.80
CA SER A 108 23.05 -5.46 -5.52
C SER A 108 22.58 -6.50 -6.54
N ASP A 109 23.49 -6.99 -7.38
CA ASP A 109 23.23 -8.07 -8.34
C ASP A 109 23.00 -9.45 -7.68
N ARG A 110 22.94 -9.50 -6.33
CA ARG A 110 22.77 -10.74 -5.56
C ARG A 110 21.31 -11.09 -5.26
N PHE A 111 20.39 -10.13 -5.37
CA PHE A 111 18.97 -10.40 -5.17
C PHE A 111 18.40 -11.17 -6.35
N GLN A 112 17.76 -12.31 -6.08
CA GLN A 112 17.10 -13.13 -7.09
C GLN A 112 15.72 -13.55 -6.59
N LEU A 113 14.71 -13.40 -7.44
CA LEU A 113 13.37 -13.90 -7.20
C LEU A 113 13.19 -15.23 -7.94
N HIS A 114 13.10 -16.33 -7.21
CA HIS A 114 12.88 -17.65 -7.80
C HIS A 114 11.39 -17.97 -7.79
N LEU A 115 10.75 -17.83 -8.94
CA LEU A 115 9.33 -18.18 -9.11
C LEU A 115 9.22 -19.69 -9.31
N ARG A 116 8.56 -20.39 -8.37
CA ARG A 116 8.17 -21.79 -8.55
C ARG A 116 6.78 -21.83 -9.19
N LYS A 117 6.67 -22.56 -10.31
CA LYS A 117 5.40 -22.88 -10.96
C LYS A 117 4.61 -23.89 -10.14
#